data_AF-A0A0S7BKM6-F1
#
_entry.id   AF-A0A0S7BKM6-F1
#
_cell.length_a   1.000
_cell.length_b   1.000
_cell.length_c   1.000
_cell.angle_alpha   90.00
_cell.angle_beta   90.00
_cell.angle_gamma   90.00
#
_symmetry.space_group_name_H-M   'P 1'
#
loop_
_entity.id
_entity.type
_entity.pdbx_description
1 polymer ?
#
loop_
_entity_poly.entity_id
_entity_poly.type
_entity_poly.pdbx_seq_one_letter_code
_entity_poly.pdbx_strand_id
1 'polypeptide(L)'
;MKKISSGLIFCLLAALLTGCASPTPDLAATVQKAVIETYVALTFAPTATVLATPTPFATPGSTITPTETATDTGVPTETLFPTETLIPIDTLTPQPGATRTLGPLDGTVWQIDLHMHTTCSDGDNTYEEMVQGALDLGLDLIAITDHIVCPDVTQACLNETRLVCIPGQEVSSDQHIVGLGVTQYISPGQPYADIVTAIHNQGGLAIAAHPYTRPWVFDEATLYGIGFDAMECWMSNAEDNQHQIELGAQNNIACTYDSDAHEVLDLGTRYMDCSVPIYNLSDLNSALHSNLCAPRQQ
;
A
#
# COMPACT_ATOMS: atom_id res chain seq x y z
N MET A 1 25.10 19.96 20.11
CA MET A 1 23.75 19.91 20.70
C MET A 1 23.25 21.33 20.95
N LYS A 2 22.53 21.92 19.98
CA LYS A 2 21.79 23.17 20.22
C LYS A 2 20.46 22.79 20.87
N LYS A 3 20.17 23.30 22.06
CA LYS A 3 18.87 23.16 22.71
C LYS A 3 17.82 23.86 21.84
N ILE A 4 16.95 23.07 21.20
CA ILE A 4 15.70 23.61 20.66
C ILE A 4 14.85 23.96 21.89
N SER A 5 14.40 25.22 21.96
CA SER A 5 13.67 25.72 23.11
C SER A 5 12.33 24.99 23.21
N SER A 6 12.08 24.44 24.40
CA SER A 6 10.85 23.73 24.81
C SER A 6 9.56 24.55 24.69
N GLY A 7 9.64 25.80 24.21
CA GLY A 7 8.49 26.67 24.00
C GLY A 7 7.68 26.37 22.73
N LEU A 8 8.30 25.85 21.66
CA LEU A 8 7.59 25.61 20.39
C LEU A 8 6.65 24.40 20.49
N ILE A 9 7.07 23.36 21.23
CA ILE A 9 6.27 22.15 21.49
C ILE A 9 5.11 22.46 22.46
N PHE A 10 5.32 23.37 23.42
CA PHE A 10 4.28 23.76 24.38
C PHE A 10 3.19 24.64 23.74
N CYS A 11 3.52 25.45 22.74
CA CYS A 11 2.54 26.22 21.97
C CYS A 11 1.67 25.34 21.07
N LEU A 12 2.22 24.24 20.49
CA LEU A 12 1.45 23.35 19.62
C LEU A 12 0.42 22.51 20.41
N LEU A 13 0.79 22.01 21.60
CA LEU A 13 -0.15 21.28 22.48
C LEU A 13 -1.25 22.19 23.06
N ALA A 14 -0.96 23.46 23.32
CA ALA A 14 -1.95 24.40 23.85
C ALA A 14 -3.04 24.78 22.83
N ALA A 15 -2.73 24.76 21.52
CA ALA A 15 -3.71 25.02 20.46
C ALA A 15 -4.72 23.88 20.29
N LEU A 16 -4.29 22.62 20.51
CA LEU A 16 -5.17 21.44 20.44
C LEU A 16 -6.13 21.32 21.64
N LEU A 17 -5.83 21.97 22.77
CA LEU A 17 -6.64 21.89 23.99
C LEU A 17 -7.64 23.05 24.20
N THR A 18 -7.64 24.09 23.34
CA THR A 18 -8.44 25.32 23.56
C THR A 18 -9.53 25.62 22.52
N GLY A 19 -9.84 24.69 21.62
CA GLY A 19 -11.12 24.71 20.88
C GLY A 19 -11.40 25.98 20.08
N CYS A 20 -10.39 26.57 19.43
CA CYS A 20 -10.58 27.72 18.55
C CYS A 20 -10.02 27.46 17.16
N ALA A 21 -10.94 27.50 16.18
CA ALA A 21 -10.75 27.44 14.73
C ALA A 21 -10.23 26.11 14.15
N SER A 22 -11.02 25.54 13.25
CA SER A 22 -10.61 24.48 12.33
C SER A 22 -9.30 24.89 11.65
N PRO A 23 -8.26 24.05 11.62
CA PRO A 23 -7.02 24.38 10.93
C PRO A 23 -7.36 24.62 9.45
N THR A 24 -6.83 25.70 8.87
CA THR A 24 -6.87 25.87 7.43
C THR A 24 -6.16 24.67 6.77
N PRO A 25 -6.55 24.23 5.57
CA PRO A 25 -5.94 23.07 4.89
C PRO A 25 -4.41 23.15 4.82
N ASP A 26 -3.88 24.38 4.74
CA ASP A 26 -2.46 24.72 4.72
C ASP A 26 -1.72 24.35 6.03
N LEU A 27 -2.39 24.49 7.19
CA LEU A 27 -1.80 24.15 8.49
C LEU A 27 -1.73 22.64 8.70
N ALA A 28 -2.75 21.89 8.27
CA ALA A 28 -2.75 20.43 8.35
C ALA A 28 -1.64 19.82 7.46
N ALA A 29 -1.53 20.29 6.21
CA ALA A 29 -0.46 19.87 5.30
C ALA A 29 0.94 20.25 5.82
N THR A 30 1.08 21.43 6.44
CA THR A 30 2.34 21.87 7.05
C THR A 30 2.73 21.00 8.24
N VAL A 31 1.77 20.62 9.10
CA VAL A 31 2.01 19.73 10.24
C VAL A 31 2.38 18.32 9.76
N GLN A 32 1.66 17.77 8.78
CA GLN A 32 1.93 16.45 8.23
C GLN A 32 3.34 16.39 7.60
N LYS A 33 3.71 17.41 6.83
CA LYS A 33 5.08 17.55 6.28
C LYS A 33 6.14 17.62 7.37
N ALA A 34 5.90 18.41 8.43
CA ALA A 34 6.85 18.54 9.54
C ALA A 34 7.02 17.25 10.36
N VAL A 35 5.95 16.47 10.52
CA VAL A 35 5.99 15.15 11.17
C VAL A 35 6.81 14.17 10.33
N ILE A 36 6.59 14.12 9.02
CA ILE A 36 7.33 13.27 8.08
C ILE A 36 8.83 13.62 8.08
N GLU A 37 9.17 14.91 7.95
CA GLU A 37 10.57 15.36 7.95
C GLU A 37 11.28 15.06 9.28
N THR A 38 10.56 15.16 10.41
CA THR A 38 11.11 14.85 11.74
C THR A 38 11.32 13.35 11.92
N TYR A 39 10.40 12.52 11.44
CA TYR A 39 10.52 11.06 11.48
C TYR A 39 11.74 10.59 10.68
N VAL A 40 11.90 11.10 9.44
CA VAL A 40 13.05 10.79 8.57
C VAL A 40 14.38 11.21 9.20
N ALA A 41 14.43 12.39 9.84
CA ALA A 41 15.65 12.86 10.51
C ALA A 41 16.04 12.01 11.74
N LEU A 42 15.07 11.37 12.40
CA LEU A 42 15.30 10.51 13.56
C LEU A 42 15.66 9.07 13.17
N THR A 43 15.14 8.57 12.04
CA THR A 43 15.37 7.20 11.58
C THR A 43 16.63 7.04 10.74
N PHE A 44 17.12 8.10 10.10
CA PHE A 44 18.26 8.05 9.17
C PHE A 44 19.48 8.89 9.58
N ALA A 45 19.63 9.23 10.87
CA ALA A 45 20.85 9.89 11.33
C ALA A 45 22.08 8.97 11.12
N PRO A 46 23.14 9.42 10.42
CA PRO A 46 24.29 8.57 10.12
C PRO A 46 25.04 8.20 11.41
N THR A 47 25.34 6.91 11.56
CA THR A 47 26.17 6.36 12.63
C THR A 47 27.54 7.03 12.60
N ALA A 48 27.95 7.64 13.72
CA ALA A 48 29.25 8.26 13.86
C ALA A 48 30.37 7.23 13.66
N THR A 49 31.17 7.40 12.62
CA THR A 49 32.36 6.59 12.34
C THR A 49 33.38 6.74 13.47
N VAL A 50 33.72 5.63 14.12
CA VAL A 50 34.80 5.57 15.12
C VAL A 50 36.13 5.76 14.40
N LEU A 51 36.80 6.88 14.65
CA LEU A 51 38.15 7.18 14.18
C LEU A 51 39.17 6.25 14.86
N ALA A 52 39.74 5.31 14.12
CA ALA A 52 40.95 4.60 14.52
C ALA A 52 42.18 5.50 14.29
N THR A 53 42.98 5.68 15.34
CA THR A 53 44.26 6.41 15.31
C THR A 53 45.37 5.54 14.69
N PRO A 54 46.26 6.09 13.85
CA PRO A 54 47.51 5.42 13.50
C PRO A 54 48.70 5.98 14.30
N THR A 55 49.55 5.07 14.77
CA THR A 55 50.88 5.36 15.34
C THR A 55 51.92 5.65 14.25
N PRO A 56 53.01 6.41 14.55
CA PRO A 56 53.94 6.94 13.54
C PRO A 56 55.23 6.11 13.39
N PHE A 57 55.94 6.26 12.25
CA PHE A 57 57.38 6.07 11.94
C PHE A 57 57.51 5.64 10.44
N ALA A 58 58.41 6.07 9.55
CA ALA A 58 59.56 6.97 9.50
C ALA A 58 59.85 7.31 8.00
N THR A 59 60.44 8.48 7.72
CA THR A 59 60.96 8.98 6.41
C THR A 59 62.48 8.69 6.30
N PRO A 60 63.29 9.06 5.25
CA PRO A 60 63.03 9.89 4.05
C PRO A 60 63.71 9.48 2.70
N GLY A 61 63.33 10.15 1.59
CA GLY A 61 64.17 10.24 0.39
C GLY A 61 63.57 10.87 -0.89
N SER A 62 64.08 12.05 -1.26
CA SER A 62 64.17 12.70 -2.60
C SER A 62 62.99 13.45 -3.29
N THR A 63 63.07 14.81 -3.23
CA THR A 63 63.23 15.83 -4.32
C THR A 63 62.77 15.46 -5.76
N ILE A 64 62.08 16.24 -6.63
CA ILE A 64 61.95 17.71 -6.88
C ILE A 64 60.71 18.04 -7.80
N THR A 65 60.10 19.22 -7.56
CA THR A 65 59.36 20.20 -8.45
C THR A 65 57.98 19.97 -9.13
N PRO A 66 57.14 21.04 -9.27
CA PRO A 66 55.71 20.95 -9.58
C PRO A 66 55.32 21.43 -10.99
N THR A 67 54.19 20.96 -11.53
CA THR A 67 53.40 21.68 -12.55
C THR A 67 51.93 21.27 -12.41
N GLU A 68 51.06 22.28 -12.38
CA GLU A 68 49.59 22.20 -12.28
C GLU A 68 48.97 21.35 -13.40
N THR A 69 47.83 20.70 -13.15
CA THR A 69 46.55 20.93 -13.87
C THR A 69 45.42 20.18 -13.13
N ALA A 70 44.23 20.77 -13.20
CA ALA A 70 42.98 20.54 -12.49
C ALA A 70 42.50 19.09 -12.24
N THR A 71 41.78 19.01 -11.12
CA THR A 71 41.02 17.92 -10.51
C THR A 71 39.92 17.34 -11.41
N ASP A 72 40.03 16.05 -11.71
CA ASP A 72 38.91 15.17 -12.01
C ASP A 72 38.44 14.55 -10.69
N THR A 73 37.46 15.19 -10.04
CA THR A 73 36.76 14.58 -8.92
C THR A 73 35.63 13.74 -9.49
N GLY A 74 35.92 12.45 -9.67
CA GLY A 74 34.91 11.42 -9.87
C GLY A 74 33.78 11.60 -8.86
N VAL A 75 32.59 11.85 -9.37
CA VAL A 75 31.37 11.76 -8.58
C VAL A 75 31.14 10.27 -8.32
N PRO A 76 31.15 9.81 -7.06
CA PRO A 76 30.72 8.46 -6.77
C PRO A 76 29.23 8.39 -7.06
N THR A 77 28.85 7.49 -7.96
CA THR A 77 27.48 7.02 -8.12
C THR A 77 27.07 6.37 -6.79
N GLU A 78 26.52 7.15 -5.87
CA GLU A 78 25.92 6.64 -4.65
C GLU A 78 24.59 5.96 -5.00
N THR A 79 24.71 4.68 -5.38
CA THR A 79 23.64 3.69 -5.24
C THR A 79 23.31 3.53 -3.76
N LEU A 80 22.36 4.32 -3.26
CA LEU A 80 21.80 4.19 -1.92
C LEU A 80 20.35 3.75 -1.98
N PHE A 81 20.12 2.52 -2.43
CA PHE A 81 19.13 1.63 -1.81
C PHE A 81 19.72 0.22 -1.91
N PRO A 82 19.76 -0.57 -0.83
CA PRO A 82 19.86 -2.01 -1.02
C PRO A 82 18.69 -2.38 -1.93
N THR A 83 18.99 -3.10 -3.01
CA THR A 83 17.96 -3.76 -3.80
C THR A 83 17.42 -4.85 -2.88
N GLU A 84 16.51 -4.49 -1.98
CA GLU A 84 15.60 -5.44 -1.37
C GLU A 84 15.05 -6.22 -2.55
N THR A 85 15.40 -7.50 -2.59
CA THR A 85 14.99 -8.38 -3.66
C THR A 85 13.48 -8.32 -3.67
N LEU A 86 12.89 -7.78 -4.75
CA LEU A 86 11.44 -7.83 -4.96
C LEU A 86 11.02 -9.26 -4.61
N ILE A 87 10.26 -9.42 -3.53
CA ILE A 87 9.76 -10.73 -3.14
C ILE A 87 8.91 -11.17 -4.33
N PRO A 88 9.29 -12.20 -5.09
CA PRO A 88 8.48 -12.65 -6.20
C PRO A 88 7.12 -13.03 -5.62
N ILE A 89 6.03 -12.40 -6.07
CA ILE A 89 4.68 -12.57 -5.52
C ILE A 89 4.07 -13.94 -5.91
N ASP A 90 4.91 -14.91 -6.25
CA ASP A 90 4.53 -16.33 -6.39
C ASP A 90 4.29 -17.01 -5.03
N THR A 91 4.49 -16.31 -3.90
CA THR A 91 4.29 -16.87 -2.56
C THR A 91 3.46 -15.95 -1.66
N LEU A 92 2.18 -15.79 -1.96
CA LEU A 92 1.16 -15.36 -0.98
C LEU A 92 0.42 -16.55 -0.34
N THR A 93 0.91 -17.78 -0.53
CA THR A 93 0.37 -18.96 0.15
C THR A 93 1.03 -19.22 1.50
N PRO A 94 0.26 -19.64 2.52
CA PRO A 94 0.84 -20.24 3.71
C PRO A 94 1.67 -21.47 3.30
N GLN A 95 2.84 -21.62 3.93
CA GLN A 95 3.68 -22.79 3.79
C GLN A 95 2.86 -24.08 4.07
N PRO A 96 3.07 -25.18 3.32
CA PRO A 96 2.43 -26.46 3.60
C PRO A 96 2.78 -26.92 5.02
N GLY A 97 1.87 -26.71 5.96
CA GLY A 97 2.13 -26.89 7.39
C GLY A 97 1.11 -26.24 8.32
N ALA A 98 0.29 -25.30 7.81
CA ALA A 98 -0.88 -24.83 8.52
C ALA A 98 -1.84 -26.02 8.78
N THR A 99 -2.36 -26.12 10.01
CA THR A 99 -3.28 -27.17 10.46
C THR A 99 -4.65 -27.14 9.75
N ARG A 100 -4.91 -26.13 8.91
CA ARG A 100 -6.10 -25.99 8.05
C ARG A 100 -5.69 -26.17 6.59
N THR A 101 -6.38 -27.05 5.87
CA THR A 101 -6.40 -27.01 4.40
C THR A 101 -7.24 -25.79 4.00
N LEU A 102 -6.62 -24.77 3.40
CA LEU A 102 -7.35 -23.61 2.88
C LEU A 102 -8.37 -24.06 1.82
N GLY A 103 -9.62 -23.66 2.00
CA GLY A 103 -10.78 -23.94 1.17
C GLY A 103 -12.01 -23.28 1.79
N PRO A 104 -13.14 -23.15 1.06
CA PRO A 104 -14.28 -22.34 1.49
C PRO A 104 -14.66 -22.54 2.95
N LEU A 105 -14.68 -21.49 3.77
CA LEU A 105 -15.16 -21.58 5.15
C LEU A 105 -16.63 -22.03 5.20
N ASP A 106 -17.42 -21.69 4.17
CA ASP A 106 -18.80 -22.16 3.99
C ASP A 106 -18.92 -23.52 3.26
N GLY A 107 -17.80 -24.06 2.75
CA GLY A 107 -17.74 -25.33 2.04
C GLY A 107 -18.17 -25.33 0.57
N THR A 108 -18.48 -24.16 -0.03
CA THR A 108 -19.08 -24.07 -1.38
C THR A 108 -18.34 -23.13 -2.33
N VAL A 109 -17.99 -21.92 -1.92
CA VAL A 109 -17.33 -20.88 -2.74
C VAL A 109 -16.36 -20.08 -1.88
N TRP A 110 -15.31 -19.53 -2.48
CA TRP A 110 -14.38 -18.65 -1.78
C TRP A 110 -15.00 -17.28 -1.59
N GLN A 111 -15.15 -16.82 -0.36
CA GLN A 111 -15.67 -15.49 -0.05
C GLN A 111 -14.51 -14.52 0.10
N ILE A 112 -14.48 -13.45 -0.69
CA ILE A 112 -13.31 -12.56 -0.76
C ILE A 112 -13.69 -11.07 -0.67
N ASP A 113 -12.85 -10.29 0.00
CA ASP A 113 -12.99 -8.83 0.14
C ASP A 113 -11.62 -8.15 -0.02
N LEU A 114 -11.45 -7.31 -1.04
CA LEU A 114 -10.15 -6.84 -1.51
C LEU A 114 -9.84 -5.38 -1.14
N HIS A 115 -10.68 -4.72 -0.34
CA HIS A 115 -10.48 -3.33 0.05
C HIS A 115 -10.96 -3.09 1.49
N MET A 116 -10.01 -2.88 2.40
CA MET A 116 -10.29 -2.48 3.78
C MET A 116 -9.08 -1.82 4.44
N HIS A 117 -9.36 -1.09 5.52
CA HIS A 117 -8.40 -0.25 6.23
C HIS A 117 -8.24 -0.71 7.68
N THR A 118 -7.11 -0.34 8.27
CA THR A 118 -6.82 -0.60 9.69
C THR A 118 -6.45 0.69 10.41
N THR A 119 -6.19 0.60 11.71
CA THR A 119 -5.60 1.68 12.51
C THR A 119 -4.24 2.17 11.99
N CYS A 120 -3.66 1.52 10.98
CA CYS A 120 -2.43 2.02 10.39
C CYS A 120 -2.64 3.26 9.51
N SER A 121 -3.81 3.41 8.88
CA SER A 121 -4.21 4.64 8.20
C SER A 121 -5.38 5.29 8.92
N ASP A 122 -6.62 5.03 8.49
CA ASP A 122 -7.83 5.69 8.99
C ASP A 122 -8.96 4.72 9.38
N GLY A 123 -8.69 3.42 9.40
CA GLY A 123 -9.58 2.43 10.01
C GLY A 123 -9.59 2.53 11.54
N ASP A 124 -10.71 2.14 12.15
CA ASP A 124 -10.93 2.17 13.60
C ASP A 124 -10.52 0.85 14.29
N ASN A 125 -10.18 -0.18 13.51
CA ASN A 125 -9.79 -1.49 14.01
C ASN A 125 -8.36 -1.88 13.64
N THR A 126 -7.70 -2.59 14.55
CA THR A 126 -6.37 -3.16 14.33
C THR A 126 -6.39 -4.26 13.27
N TYR A 127 -5.23 -4.59 12.70
CA TYR A 127 -5.08 -5.72 11.79
C TYR A 127 -5.67 -7.02 12.39
N GLU A 128 -5.38 -7.31 13.66
CA GLU A 128 -5.88 -8.51 14.33
C GLU A 128 -7.40 -8.53 14.47
N GLU A 129 -8.01 -7.38 14.75
CA GLU A 129 -9.47 -7.24 14.84
C GLU A 129 -10.13 -7.40 13.48
N MET A 130 -9.58 -6.80 12.42
CA MET A 130 -10.08 -6.93 11.05
C MET A 130 -10.02 -8.37 10.57
N VAL A 131 -8.89 -9.06 10.77
CA VAL A 131 -8.75 -10.49 10.42
C VAL A 131 -9.73 -11.34 11.23
N GLN A 132 -9.92 -11.06 12.52
CA GLN A 132 -10.87 -11.82 13.32
C GLN A 132 -12.31 -11.61 12.84
N GLY A 133 -12.69 -10.38 12.50
CA GLY A 133 -13.99 -10.07 11.90
C GLY A 133 -14.21 -10.79 10.56
N ALA A 134 -13.19 -10.81 9.69
CA ALA A 134 -13.23 -11.54 8.43
C ALA A 134 -13.44 -13.05 8.63
N LEU A 135 -12.74 -13.66 9.59
CA LEU A 135 -12.91 -15.07 9.95
C LEU A 135 -14.30 -15.36 10.50
N ASP A 136 -14.83 -14.47 11.34
CA ASP A 136 -16.16 -14.61 11.94
C ASP A 136 -17.28 -14.52 10.87
N LEU A 137 -17.05 -13.76 9.80
CA LEU A 137 -17.92 -13.67 8.62
C LEU A 137 -17.78 -14.84 7.64
N GLY A 138 -16.71 -15.63 7.76
CA GLY A 138 -16.44 -16.72 6.83
C GLY A 138 -15.71 -16.31 5.56
N LEU A 139 -14.98 -15.18 5.57
CA LEU A 139 -14.13 -14.78 4.46
C LEU A 139 -12.89 -15.68 4.34
N ASP A 140 -12.62 -16.14 3.13
CA ASP A 140 -11.49 -17.00 2.79
C ASP A 140 -10.26 -16.21 2.36
N LEU A 141 -10.48 -15.01 1.81
CA LEU A 141 -9.43 -14.10 1.37
C LEU A 141 -9.79 -12.67 1.73
N ILE A 142 -8.82 -11.94 2.27
CA ILE A 142 -8.91 -10.49 2.43
C ILE A 142 -7.69 -9.79 1.83
N ALA A 143 -7.82 -8.51 1.49
CA ALA A 143 -6.67 -7.65 1.29
C ALA A 143 -6.71 -6.46 2.25
N ILE A 144 -5.57 -6.17 2.90
CA ILE A 144 -5.43 -4.99 3.76
C ILE A 144 -4.74 -3.89 2.94
N THR A 145 -5.46 -2.80 2.69
CA THR A 145 -5.11 -1.80 1.69
C THR A 145 -5.14 -0.39 2.28
N ASP A 146 -4.60 -0.22 3.49
CA ASP A 146 -4.40 1.08 4.13
C ASP A 146 -3.83 2.14 3.16
N HIS A 147 -4.13 3.42 3.41
CA HIS A 147 -3.65 4.54 2.57
C HIS A 147 -2.11 4.69 2.50
N ILE A 148 -1.39 3.97 3.35
CA ILE A 148 0.07 3.87 3.40
C ILE A 148 0.50 2.40 3.53
N VAL A 149 1.72 2.08 3.12
CA VAL A 149 2.31 0.77 3.40
C VAL A 149 2.83 0.74 4.83
N CYS A 150 2.29 -0.18 5.62
CA CYS A 150 2.63 -0.38 7.01
C CYS A 150 3.45 -1.67 7.18
N PRO A 151 4.75 -1.60 7.54
CA PRO A 151 5.61 -2.78 7.60
C PRO A 151 5.08 -3.88 8.53
N ASP A 152 4.55 -3.51 9.70
CA ASP A 152 4.05 -4.47 10.68
C ASP A 152 2.77 -5.17 10.19
N VAL A 153 1.81 -4.42 9.62
CA VAL A 153 0.59 -4.96 9.01
C VAL A 153 0.93 -5.83 7.79
N THR A 154 1.83 -5.36 6.94
CA THR A 154 2.33 -6.11 5.76
C THR A 154 2.90 -7.45 6.20
N GLN A 155 3.78 -7.44 7.21
CA GLN A 155 4.42 -8.66 7.71
C GLN A 155 3.42 -9.59 8.41
N ALA A 156 2.45 -9.05 9.13
CA ALA A 156 1.39 -9.82 9.77
C ALA A 156 0.49 -10.51 8.74
N CYS A 157 0.09 -9.78 7.70
CA CYS A 157 -0.68 -10.29 6.56
C CYS A 157 0.06 -11.42 5.83
N LEU A 158 1.34 -11.22 5.50
CA LEU A 158 2.19 -12.25 4.87
C LEU A 158 2.38 -13.51 5.74
N ASN A 159 2.25 -13.39 7.06
CA ASN A 159 2.37 -14.52 8.01
C ASN A 159 1.02 -15.11 8.42
N GLU A 160 -0.11 -14.61 7.90
CA GLU A 160 -1.42 -15.13 8.22
C GLU A 160 -1.60 -16.54 7.63
N THR A 161 -2.21 -17.43 8.41
CA THR A 161 -2.39 -18.84 8.05
C THR A 161 -3.83 -19.31 8.17
N ARG A 162 -4.70 -18.48 8.76
CA ARG A 162 -6.11 -18.78 9.00
C ARG A 162 -6.96 -18.49 7.76
N LEU A 163 -6.58 -17.53 6.93
CA LEU A 163 -7.17 -17.16 5.63
C LEU A 163 -6.06 -16.68 4.67
N VAL A 164 -6.38 -16.40 3.41
CA VAL A 164 -5.43 -15.74 2.49
C VAL A 164 -5.45 -14.24 2.75
N CYS A 165 -4.35 -13.66 3.20
CA CYS A 165 -4.23 -12.23 3.38
C CYS A 165 -3.29 -11.65 2.31
N ILE A 166 -3.76 -10.67 1.55
CA ILE A 166 -2.98 -9.94 0.55
C ILE A 166 -2.61 -8.55 1.12
N PRO A 167 -1.32 -8.25 1.33
CA PRO A 167 -0.94 -6.88 1.70
C PRO A 167 -1.10 -5.97 0.48
N GLY A 168 -1.44 -4.70 0.72
CA GLY A 168 -1.55 -3.72 -0.34
C GLY A 168 -1.47 -2.30 0.17
N GLN A 169 -1.81 -1.38 -0.72
CA GLN A 169 -1.94 0.03 -0.41
C GLN A 169 -3.07 0.60 -1.26
N GLU A 170 -3.95 1.39 -0.67
CA GLU A 170 -4.77 2.33 -1.43
C GLU A 170 -3.98 3.63 -1.63
N VAL A 171 -3.66 3.95 -2.88
CA VAL A 171 -2.94 5.18 -3.24
C VAL A 171 -3.95 6.31 -3.42
N SER A 172 -4.15 7.11 -2.37
CA SER A 172 -5.11 8.21 -2.35
C SER A 172 -4.56 9.48 -2.99
N SER A 173 -4.74 9.60 -4.30
CA SER A 173 -4.48 10.82 -5.07
C SER A 173 -5.77 11.65 -5.20
N ASP A 174 -5.99 12.39 -6.30
CA ASP A 174 -7.33 12.98 -6.55
C ASP A 174 -8.39 11.90 -6.82
N GLN A 175 -7.95 10.69 -7.20
CA GLN A 175 -8.74 9.46 -7.23
C GLN A 175 -7.99 8.36 -6.46
N HIS A 176 -8.70 7.30 -6.09
CA HIS A 176 -8.09 6.21 -5.32
C HIS A 176 -7.77 5.00 -6.22
N ILE A 177 -6.62 4.39 -5.95
CA ILE A 177 -6.12 3.22 -6.67
C ILE A 177 -5.66 2.19 -5.65
N VAL A 178 -6.31 1.04 -5.59
CA VAL A 178 -5.88 -0.08 -4.75
C VAL A 178 -4.79 -0.87 -5.48
N GLY A 179 -3.65 -1.03 -4.83
CA GLY A 179 -2.56 -1.90 -5.26
C GLY A 179 -2.49 -3.15 -4.40
N LEU A 180 -2.93 -4.28 -4.94
CA LEU A 180 -2.83 -5.58 -4.28
C LEU A 180 -1.43 -6.17 -4.45
N GLY A 181 -0.88 -6.78 -3.40
CA GLY A 181 0.49 -7.31 -3.38
C GLY A 181 1.57 -6.25 -3.24
N VAL A 182 1.21 -5.00 -2.96
CA VAL A 182 2.17 -3.92 -2.79
C VAL A 182 2.77 -3.98 -1.39
N THR A 183 4.11 -3.98 -1.32
CA THR A 183 4.86 -3.99 -0.05
C THR A 183 5.88 -2.85 0.05
N GLN A 184 6.02 -2.06 -1.01
CA GLN A 184 6.81 -0.83 -1.05
C GLN A 184 5.87 0.35 -1.32
N TYR A 185 6.04 1.42 -0.55
CA TYR A 185 5.19 2.59 -0.63
C TYR A 185 5.20 3.22 -2.03
N ILE A 186 3.99 3.46 -2.56
CA ILE A 186 3.77 4.19 -3.80
C ILE A 186 3.23 5.58 -3.45
N SER A 187 3.85 6.62 -4.02
CA SER A 187 3.50 8.00 -3.71
C SER A 187 2.25 8.45 -4.47
N PRO A 188 1.26 9.07 -3.81
CA PRO A 188 0.05 9.56 -4.47
C PRO A 188 0.27 10.82 -5.32
N GLY A 189 1.45 11.45 -5.24
CA GLY A 189 1.77 12.66 -6.00
C GLY A 189 2.17 12.42 -7.46
N GLN A 190 2.08 11.18 -7.94
CA GLN A 190 2.47 10.78 -9.29
C GLN A 190 1.25 10.65 -10.22
N PRO A 191 1.42 10.74 -11.54
CA PRO A 191 0.35 10.43 -12.50
C PRO A 191 -0.23 9.03 -12.28
N TYR A 192 -1.54 8.85 -12.51
CA TYR A 192 -2.20 7.55 -12.28
C TYR A 192 -1.58 6.39 -13.06
N ALA A 193 -1.17 6.64 -14.31
CA ALA A 193 -0.49 5.63 -15.12
C ALA A 193 0.86 5.18 -14.49
N ASP A 194 1.56 6.10 -13.82
CA ASP A 194 2.81 5.80 -13.12
C ASP A 194 2.53 5.02 -11.83
N ILE A 195 1.41 5.31 -11.13
CA ILE A 195 0.94 4.54 -9.97
C ILE A 195 0.61 3.10 -10.38
N VAL A 196 -0.20 2.90 -11.43
CA VAL A 196 -0.52 1.57 -11.98
C VAL A 196 0.75 0.82 -12.38
N THR A 197 1.66 1.50 -13.09
CA THR A 197 2.97 0.93 -13.45
C THR A 197 3.79 0.53 -12.22
N ALA A 198 3.79 1.34 -11.16
CA ALA A 198 4.50 1.06 -9.93
C ALA A 198 3.94 -0.15 -9.17
N ILE A 199 2.62 -0.35 -9.20
CA ILE A 199 1.94 -1.54 -8.67
C ILE A 199 2.39 -2.78 -9.45
N HIS A 200 2.32 -2.74 -10.79
CA HIS A 200 2.73 -3.85 -11.65
C HIS A 200 4.21 -4.18 -11.54
N ASN A 201 5.08 -3.18 -11.36
CA ASN A 201 6.51 -3.40 -11.16
C ASN A 201 6.83 -4.14 -9.86
N GLN A 202 5.92 -4.13 -8.89
CA GLN A 202 6.02 -4.97 -7.69
C GLN A 202 5.43 -6.37 -7.91
N GLY A 203 4.79 -6.63 -9.06
CA GLY A 203 4.05 -7.87 -9.33
C GLY A 203 2.61 -7.84 -8.81
N GLY A 204 2.12 -6.66 -8.43
CA GLY A 204 0.79 -6.45 -7.88
C GLY A 204 -0.31 -6.34 -8.95
N LEU A 205 -1.56 -6.26 -8.49
CA LEU A 205 -2.72 -5.94 -9.32
C LEU A 205 -3.24 -4.54 -8.98
N ALA A 206 -3.55 -3.74 -9.98
CA ALA A 206 -4.09 -2.41 -9.84
C ALA A 206 -5.62 -2.42 -10.00
N ILE A 207 -6.32 -1.94 -8.99
CA ILE A 207 -7.78 -1.82 -8.96
C ILE A 207 -8.14 -0.34 -8.89
N ALA A 208 -8.97 0.13 -9.82
CA ALA A 208 -9.58 1.45 -9.70
C ALA A 208 -10.63 1.42 -8.58
N ALA A 209 -10.33 2.06 -7.45
CA ALA A 209 -11.21 2.05 -6.29
C ALA A 209 -12.38 3.01 -6.51
N HIS A 210 -13.59 2.52 -6.22
CA HIS A 210 -14.88 3.17 -6.29
C HIS A 210 -14.94 4.28 -7.38
N PRO A 211 -14.66 3.95 -8.66
CA PRO A 211 -14.25 4.92 -9.68
C PRO A 211 -15.38 5.83 -10.19
N TYR A 212 -16.61 5.60 -9.71
CA TYR A 212 -17.80 6.38 -10.01
C TYR A 212 -18.34 7.14 -8.79
N THR A 213 -17.69 7.00 -7.63
CA THR A 213 -18.10 7.67 -6.39
C THR A 213 -17.55 9.09 -6.37
N ARG A 214 -18.42 10.09 -6.17
CA ARG A 214 -17.97 11.47 -6.01
C ARG A 214 -17.31 11.66 -4.63
N PRO A 215 -16.20 12.41 -4.55
CA PRO A 215 -15.60 13.19 -5.64
C PRO A 215 -14.52 12.45 -6.47
N TRP A 216 -14.27 11.18 -6.22
CA TRP A 216 -13.13 10.38 -6.72
C TRP A 216 -13.42 9.69 -8.07
N VAL A 217 -14.09 10.40 -8.97
CA VAL A 217 -14.53 9.85 -10.25
C VAL A 217 -13.38 9.83 -11.25
N PHE A 218 -13.13 8.67 -11.87
CA PHE A 218 -12.26 8.58 -13.04
C PHE A 218 -13.03 8.96 -14.32
N ASP A 219 -12.37 9.67 -15.23
CA ASP A 219 -12.87 9.75 -16.60
C ASP A 219 -12.61 8.42 -17.34
N GLU A 220 -13.46 8.10 -18.31
CA GLU A 220 -13.38 6.82 -19.04
C GLU A 220 -12.04 6.63 -19.77
N ALA A 221 -11.45 7.70 -20.31
CA ALA A 221 -10.20 7.58 -21.05
C ALA A 221 -9.06 7.19 -20.11
N THR A 222 -9.06 7.70 -18.89
CA THR A 222 -8.14 7.28 -17.83
C THR A 222 -8.47 5.87 -17.36
N LEU A 223 -9.71 5.60 -16.93
CA LEU A 223 -10.12 4.32 -16.36
C LEU A 223 -9.80 3.14 -17.29
N TYR A 224 -10.07 3.29 -18.59
CA TYR A 224 -9.87 2.21 -19.56
C TYR A 224 -8.54 2.30 -20.32
N GLY A 225 -7.76 3.37 -20.14
CA GLY A 225 -6.58 3.66 -20.97
C GLY A 225 -5.23 3.41 -20.31
N ILE A 226 -5.17 3.28 -18.97
CA ILE A 226 -3.89 3.24 -18.24
C ILE A 226 -3.50 1.86 -17.71
N GLY A 227 -4.34 0.84 -17.94
CA GLY A 227 -4.02 -0.56 -17.65
C GLY A 227 -4.36 -1.04 -16.25
N PHE A 228 -5.47 -0.59 -15.65
CA PHE A 228 -6.02 -1.28 -14.47
C PHE A 228 -6.35 -2.74 -14.79
N ASP A 229 -6.16 -3.63 -13.83
CA ASP A 229 -6.55 -5.04 -13.94
C ASP A 229 -8.04 -5.22 -13.59
N ALA A 230 -8.51 -4.45 -12.62
CA ALA A 230 -9.91 -4.44 -12.22
C ALA A 230 -10.39 -3.06 -11.78
N MET A 231 -11.68 -2.96 -11.52
CA MET A 231 -12.29 -1.80 -10.90
C MET A 231 -13.36 -2.25 -9.93
N GLU A 232 -13.57 -1.48 -8.87
CA GLU A 232 -14.69 -1.72 -7.99
C GLU A 232 -15.98 -1.33 -8.71
N CYS A 233 -16.81 -2.33 -9.01
CA CYS A 233 -18.08 -2.09 -9.66
C CYS A 233 -19.11 -1.74 -8.58
N TRP A 234 -19.48 -0.46 -8.54
CA TRP A 234 -20.37 0.09 -7.53
C TRP A 234 -21.72 0.45 -8.13
N MET A 235 -22.82 -0.07 -7.54
CA MET A 235 -24.13 0.09 -8.17
C MET A 235 -25.27 0.41 -7.21
N SER A 236 -25.96 1.49 -7.55
CA SER A 236 -27.25 1.92 -6.99
C SER A 236 -28.44 1.23 -7.68
N ASN A 237 -28.25 0.65 -8.88
CA ASN A 237 -29.25 -0.11 -9.64
C ASN A 237 -28.60 -1.12 -10.62
N ALA A 238 -29.41 -2.04 -11.18
CA ALA A 238 -28.92 -3.15 -12.01
C ALA A 238 -28.47 -2.76 -13.43
N GLU A 239 -29.00 -1.68 -14.00
CA GLU A 239 -28.67 -1.26 -15.38
C GLU A 239 -27.26 -0.70 -15.45
N ASP A 240 -26.92 0.18 -14.51
CA ASP A 240 -25.57 0.72 -14.40
C ASP A 240 -24.56 -0.43 -14.16
N ASN A 241 -24.95 -1.50 -13.45
CA ASN A 241 -24.07 -2.67 -13.18
C ASN A 241 -23.73 -3.42 -14.43
N GLN A 242 -24.76 -3.69 -15.22
CA GLN A 242 -24.57 -4.36 -16.48
C GLN A 242 -23.68 -3.52 -17.41
N HIS A 243 -23.83 -2.20 -17.39
CA HIS A 243 -23.00 -1.31 -18.19
C HIS A 243 -21.51 -1.32 -17.77
N GLN A 244 -21.22 -1.25 -16.47
CA GLN A 244 -19.83 -1.33 -15.97
C GLN A 244 -19.18 -2.68 -16.30
N ILE A 245 -19.91 -3.78 -16.13
CA ILE A 245 -19.44 -5.13 -16.50
C ILE A 245 -19.13 -5.21 -18.01
N GLU A 246 -20.02 -4.67 -18.86
CA GLU A 246 -19.84 -4.69 -20.31
C GLU A 246 -18.66 -3.84 -20.77
N LEU A 247 -18.52 -2.61 -20.26
CA LEU A 247 -17.40 -1.74 -20.59
C LEU A 247 -16.07 -2.27 -20.04
N GLY A 248 -16.08 -2.81 -18.81
CA GLY A 248 -14.92 -3.47 -18.23
C GLY A 248 -14.45 -4.63 -19.10
N ALA A 249 -15.36 -5.55 -19.47
CA ALA A 249 -15.05 -6.67 -20.34
C ALA A 249 -14.50 -6.25 -21.72
N GLN A 250 -15.01 -5.16 -22.29
CA GLN A 250 -14.52 -4.61 -23.57
C GLN A 250 -13.08 -4.07 -23.48
N ASN A 251 -12.67 -3.63 -22.29
CA ASN A 251 -11.36 -3.02 -22.05
C ASN A 251 -10.42 -3.91 -21.22
N ASN A 252 -10.78 -5.17 -21.02
CA ASN A 252 -10.02 -6.11 -20.18
C ASN A 252 -9.79 -5.61 -18.74
N ILE A 253 -10.84 -5.05 -18.14
CA ILE A 253 -10.90 -4.64 -16.73
C ILE A 253 -12.00 -5.46 -16.06
N ALA A 254 -11.64 -6.25 -15.05
CA ALA A 254 -12.61 -7.04 -14.30
C ALA A 254 -13.39 -6.19 -13.29
N CYS A 255 -14.54 -6.69 -12.83
CA CYS A 255 -15.26 -6.09 -11.70
C CYS A 255 -14.82 -6.77 -10.38
N THR A 256 -14.53 -5.96 -9.38
CA THR A 256 -14.48 -6.38 -7.97
C THR A 256 -15.62 -5.75 -7.18
N TYR A 257 -15.92 -6.31 -6.01
CA TYR A 257 -16.99 -5.86 -5.13
C TYR A 257 -16.52 -5.99 -3.69
N ASP A 258 -16.10 -4.86 -3.13
CA ASP A 258 -15.33 -4.82 -1.88
C ASP A 258 -15.96 -3.83 -0.90
N SER A 259 -15.71 -4.03 0.39
CA SER A 259 -16.42 -3.32 1.46
C SER A 259 -15.93 -1.88 1.65
N ASP A 260 -14.66 -1.60 1.34
CA ASP A 260 -13.97 -0.37 1.76
C ASP A 260 -14.10 -0.18 3.29
N ALA A 261 -13.97 -1.29 4.03
CA ALA A 261 -14.27 -1.32 5.44
C ALA A 261 -13.28 -0.50 6.27
N HIS A 262 -13.78 0.40 7.11
CA HIS A 262 -12.99 1.14 8.09
C HIS A 262 -13.22 0.61 9.51
N GLU A 263 -14.36 -0.04 9.75
CA GLU A 263 -14.67 -0.80 10.96
C GLU A 263 -14.93 -2.28 10.64
N VAL A 264 -14.77 -3.15 11.64
CA VAL A 264 -15.19 -4.57 11.55
C VAL A 264 -16.67 -4.71 11.18
N LEU A 265 -17.50 -3.71 11.53
CA LEU A 265 -18.93 -3.69 11.18
C LEU A 265 -19.20 -3.43 9.70
N ASP A 266 -18.25 -2.85 8.97
CA ASP A 266 -18.35 -2.61 7.54
C ASP A 266 -17.96 -3.84 6.72
N LEU A 267 -17.22 -4.78 7.32
CA LEU A 267 -16.86 -6.03 6.66
C LEU A 267 -18.11 -6.79 6.22
N GLY A 268 -18.06 -7.33 5.00
CA GLY A 268 -19.17 -8.10 4.44
C GLY A 268 -20.37 -7.25 4.01
N THR A 269 -20.33 -5.92 4.15
CA THR A 269 -21.30 -5.04 3.49
C THR A 269 -21.26 -5.21 1.98
N ARG A 270 -20.09 -5.57 1.43
CA ARG A 270 -19.83 -5.99 0.05
C ARG A 270 -18.64 -6.94 0.03
N TYR A 271 -18.76 -7.98 -0.77
CA TYR A 271 -17.73 -8.99 -1.00
C TYR A 271 -18.15 -9.88 -2.17
N MET A 272 -17.24 -10.71 -2.66
CA MET A 272 -17.46 -11.60 -3.81
C MET A 272 -17.43 -13.06 -3.42
N ASP A 273 -18.23 -13.86 -4.15
CA ASP A 273 -18.15 -15.31 -4.16
C ASP A 273 -17.37 -15.77 -5.40
N CYS A 274 -16.27 -16.49 -5.20
CA CYS A 274 -15.45 -17.08 -6.25
C CYS A 274 -15.61 -18.61 -6.29
N SER A 275 -15.95 -19.14 -7.46
CA SER A 275 -16.21 -20.57 -7.69
C SER A 275 -14.94 -21.44 -7.76
N VAL A 276 -13.76 -20.82 -7.68
CA VAL A 276 -12.46 -21.49 -7.69
C VAL A 276 -11.61 -21.03 -6.49
N PRO A 277 -10.68 -21.88 -6.02
CA PRO A 277 -9.72 -21.46 -5.02
C PRO A 277 -8.79 -20.35 -5.49
N ILE A 278 -8.48 -19.42 -4.59
CA ILE A 278 -7.60 -18.28 -4.85
C ILE A 278 -6.47 -18.29 -3.83
N TYR A 279 -5.29 -18.72 -4.24
CA TYR A 279 -4.16 -18.87 -3.33
C TYR A 279 -3.11 -17.77 -3.48
N ASN A 280 -3.16 -17.00 -4.56
CA ASN A 280 -2.22 -15.96 -4.91
C ASN A 280 -2.85 -14.96 -5.89
N LEU A 281 -2.11 -13.89 -6.24
CA LEU A 281 -2.60 -12.87 -7.18
C LEU A 281 -2.86 -13.41 -8.59
N SER A 282 -2.09 -14.40 -9.06
CA SER A 282 -2.30 -14.96 -10.40
C SER A 282 -3.62 -15.74 -10.47
N ASP A 283 -3.95 -16.51 -9.43
CA ASP A 283 -5.24 -17.18 -9.30
C ASP A 283 -6.38 -16.15 -9.26
N LEU A 284 -6.23 -15.09 -8.46
CA LEU A 284 -7.21 -14.02 -8.34
C LEU A 284 -7.45 -13.36 -9.70
N ASN A 285 -6.39 -12.89 -10.36
CA ASN A 285 -6.47 -12.23 -11.65
C ASN A 285 -7.14 -13.14 -12.70
N SER A 286 -6.75 -14.41 -12.72
CA SER A 286 -7.35 -15.41 -13.63
C SER A 286 -8.83 -15.63 -13.34
N ALA A 287 -9.22 -15.71 -12.07
CA ALA A 287 -10.61 -15.90 -11.65
C ALA A 287 -11.49 -14.69 -12.02
N LEU A 288 -10.98 -13.48 -11.77
CA LEU A 288 -11.64 -12.22 -12.13
C LEU A 288 -11.89 -12.12 -13.64
N HIS A 289 -10.85 -12.29 -14.46
CA HIS A 289 -10.98 -12.19 -15.93
C HIS A 289 -11.69 -13.39 -16.58
N SER A 290 -11.81 -14.52 -15.88
CA SER A 290 -12.59 -15.67 -16.33
C SER A 290 -14.05 -15.64 -15.87
N ASN A 291 -14.49 -14.55 -15.22
CA ASN A 291 -15.84 -14.40 -14.68
C ASN A 291 -16.23 -15.55 -13.72
N LEU A 292 -15.27 -15.99 -12.92
CA LEU A 292 -15.43 -17.05 -11.91
C LEU A 292 -15.74 -16.48 -10.52
N CYS A 293 -15.69 -15.15 -10.37
CA CYS A 293 -16.08 -14.39 -9.20
C CYS A 293 -17.29 -13.51 -9.52
N ALA A 294 -18.21 -13.39 -8.58
CA ALA A 294 -19.43 -12.60 -8.72
C ALA A 294 -19.79 -11.92 -7.39
N PRO A 295 -20.52 -10.78 -7.41
CA PRO A 295 -20.98 -10.17 -6.18
C PRO A 295 -21.92 -11.13 -5.45
N ARG A 296 -21.75 -11.28 -4.12
CA ARG A 296 -22.71 -12.07 -3.36
C ARG A 296 -24.03 -11.33 -3.27
N GLN A 297 -25.12 -12.00 -3.63
CA GLN A 297 -26.47 -11.46 -3.42
C GLN A 297 -26.84 -11.57 -1.94
N GLN A 298 -27.02 -10.44 -1.27
CA GLN A 298 -27.57 -10.35 0.09
C GLN A 298 -29.09 -10.57 0.10
#